data_AF-A0A959WT36-F1
#
_entry.id   AF-A0A959WT36-F1
#
_cell.length_a   1.000
_cell.length_b   1.000
_cell.length_c   1.000
_cell.angle_alpha   90.00
_cell.angle_beta   90.00
_cell.angle_gamma   90.00
#
_symmetry.space_group_name_H-M   'P 1'
#
loop_
_entity.id
_entity.type
_entity.pdbx_description
1 polymer ?
#
loop_
_entity_poly.entity_id
_entity_poly.type
_entity_poly.pdbx_seq_one_letter_code
_entity_poly.pdbx_strand_id
1 'polypeptide(L)'
;MTTPGASPARGRLRRVVLAVAVAGALAGCSDEALPTRTTELPRGATQSAQAYLNDSAAATQAIRDFSAVLASAGDAITPAEARRMADALGVQARQARALCNRLGAQRLDDQRLEAQRAAVVGPLARVCTSMEAIARLAGDGNVRVMTERITDLNAGLAEVRRAGEP
;
A
#
# COMPACT_ATOMS: atom_id res chain seq x y z
N MET A 1 -24.87 5.51 -42.19
CA MET A 1 -24.01 4.71 -41.30
C MET A 1 -23.17 5.67 -40.48
N THR A 2 -23.58 5.97 -39.26
CA THR A 2 -22.86 6.89 -38.35
C THR A 2 -22.62 6.14 -37.05
N THR A 3 -21.35 5.85 -36.78
CA THR A 3 -20.85 5.16 -35.59
C THR A 3 -21.08 6.05 -34.36
N PRO A 4 -21.69 5.55 -33.27
CA PRO A 4 -21.80 6.33 -32.04
C PRO A 4 -20.41 6.47 -31.40
N GLY A 5 -19.98 7.71 -31.21
CA GLY A 5 -18.75 8.04 -30.49
C GLY A 5 -18.81 7.54 -29.05
N ALA A 6 -17.85 6.70 -28.67
CA ALA A 6 -17.68 6.25 -27.30
C ALA A 6 -17.29 7.44 -26.41
N SER A 7 -18.24 7.92 -25.60
CA SER A 7 -17.96 8.89 -24.55
C SER A 7 -16.92 8.33 -23.57
N PRO A 8 -15.83 9.05 -23.28
CA PRO A 8 -14.90 8.63 -22.24
C PRO A 8 -15.63 8.68 -20.90
N ALA A 9 -15.82 7.52 -20.28
CA ALA A 9 -16.35 7.39 -18.93
C ALA A 9 -15.40 8.11 -17.95
N ARG A 10 -15.76 9.34 -17.56
CA ARG A 10 -15.03 10.11 -16.55
C ARG A 10 -15.54 9.69 -15.17
N GLY A 11 -14.75 8.89 -14.46
CA GLY A 11 -14.97 8.63 -13.04
C GLY A 11 -14.46 9.82 -12.22
N ARG A 12 -15.33 10.47 -11.44
CA ARG A 12 -14.90 11.50 -10.49
C ARG A 12 -14.34 10.82 -9.24
N LEU A 13 -13.09 11.10 -8.89
CA LEU A 13 -12.52 10.74 -7.60
C LEU A 13 -12.82 11.86 -6.60
N ARG A 14 -13.57 11.53 -5.55
CA ARG A 14 -13.57 12.37 -4.35
C ARG A 14 -12.23 12.16 -3.66
N ARG A 15 -11.36 13.17 -3.73
CA ARG A 15 -10.07 13.20 -3.02
C ARG A 15 -10.28 12.91 -1.54
N VAL A 16 -9.78 11.77 -1.09
CA VAL A 16 -9.43 11.55 0.32
C VAL A 16 -8.00 11.03 0.32
N VAL A 17 -7.04 11.97 0.28
CA VAL A 17 -5.64 11.65 0.53
C VAL A 17 -5.49 11.55 2.03
N LEU A 18 -5.53 10.32 2.54
CA LEU A 18 -5.37 10.04 3.95
C LEU A 18 -3.87 9.92 4.26
N ALA A 19 -3.34 10.80 5.09
CA ALA A 19 -2.00 10.65 5.63
C ALA A 19 -1.94 9.36 6.45
N VAL A 20 -1.23 8.35 5.93
CA VAL A 20 -0.93 7.12 6.67
C VAL A 20 0.16 7.44 7.67
N ALA A 21 -0.27 7.86 8.87
CA ALA A 21 0.57 7.87 10.06
C ALA A 21 0.45 6.47 10.70
N VAL A 22 1.28 5.52 10.25
CA VAL A 22 1.61 4.38 11.12
C VAL A 22 2.45 4.99 12.23
N ALA A 23 1.86 5.12 13.41
CA ALA A 23 2.51 5.67 14.59
C ALA A 23 3.67 4.76 15.02
N GLY A 24 4.83 4.95 14.41
CA GLY A 24 6.12 4.57 14.97
C GLY A 24 6.50 5.58 16.05
N ALA A 25 5.71 5.66 17.12
CA ALA A 25 6.14 6.36 18.32
C ALA A 25 7.13 5.46 19.05
N LEU A 26 8.43 5.63 18.75
CA LEU A 26 9.47 5.98 19.72
C LEU A 26 10.87 5.71 19.12
N ALA A 27 11.73 6.71 19.34
CA ALA A 27 13.20 6.71 19.26
C ALA A 27 13.88 6.95 17.89
N GLY A 28 14.40 8.18 17.76
CA GLY A 28 15.77 8.39 17.30
C GLY A 28 15.97 8.69 15.82
N CYS A 29 16.28 9.95 15.53
CA CYS A 29 17.05 10.30 14.33
C CYS A 29 18.33 9.47 14.30
N SER A 30 18.56 8.69 13.25
CA SER A 30 19.91 8.29 12.83
C SER A 30 19.91 8.10 11.33
N ASP A 31 20.52 9.07 10.68
CA ASP A 31 20.87 9.12 9.27
C ASP A 31 21.98 8.07 9.05
N GLU A 32 21.59 6.80 8.89
CA GLU A 32 22.57 5.75 8.57
C GLU A 32 22.02 4.84 7.48
N ALA A 33 22.64 4.94 6.30
CA ALA A 33 22.33 4.12 5.15
C ALA A 33 22.54 2.64 5.49
N LEU A 34 21.44 1.90 5.71
CA LEU A 34 21.49 0.47 6.03
C LEU A 34 21.47 -0.39 4.75
N PRO A 35 22.22 -1.51 4.74
CA PRO A 35 22.40 -2.35 3.58
C PRO A 35 21.13 -3.14 3.21
N THR A 36 20.93 -3.29 1.92
CA THR A 36 19.88 -4.12 1.29
C THR A 36 20.11 -5.61 1.60
N ARG A 37 19.70 -6.10 2.78
CA ARG A 37 19.65 -7.55 3.05
C ARG A 37 18.41 -8.15 2.36
N THR A 38 18.66 -8.90 1.28
CA THR A 38 17.66 -9.66 0.51
C THR A 38 17.57 -11.13 0.92
N THR A 39 18.08 -11.53 2.09
CA THR A 39 17.99 -12.92 2.53
C THR A 39 16.60 -13.21 3.08
N GLU A 40 15.82 -14.01 2.35
CA GLU A 40 14.55 -14.56 2.84
C GLU A 40 14.81 -15.38 4.11
N LEU A 41 14.27 -14.92 5.26
CA LEU A 41 14.30 -15.69 6.50
C LEU A 41 13.27 -16.84 6.42
N PRO A 42 13.59 -18.03 6.98
CA PRO A 42 12.63 -19.13 7.08
C PRO A 42 11.32 -18.68 7.76
N ARG A 43 10.17 -19.21 7.32
CA ARG A 43 8.88 -18.95 7.99
C ARG A 43 8.95 -19.38 9.45
N GLY A 44 8.55 -18.49 10.36
CA GLY A 44 8.67 -18.72 11.79
C GLY A 44 10.03 -18.38 12.41
N ALA A 45 10.98 -17.86 11.63
CA ALA A 45 12.18 -17.25 12.18
C ALA A 45 11.84 -15.99 12.96
N THR A 46 12.50 -15.81 14.10
CA THR A 46 12.41 -14.61 14.90
C THR A 46 13.07 -13.44 14.16
N GLN A 47 12.33 -12.37 13.94
CA GLN A 47 12.85 -11.12 13.42
C GLN A 47 13.18 -10.18 14.59
N SER A 48 14.28 -9.43 14.48
CA SER A 48 14.59 -8.39 15.46
C SER A 48 13.56 -7.24 15.38
N ALA A 49 13.28 -6.61 16.51
CA ALA A 49 12.40 -5.45 16.58
C ALA A 49 12.79 -4.35 15.57
N GLN A 50 14.09 -4.09 15.41
CA GLN A 50 14.58 -3.10 14.45
C GLN A 50 14.25 -3.46 13.00
N ALA A 51 14.39 -4.73 12.60
CA ALA A 51 14.08 -5.15 11.25
C ALA A 51 12.56 -5.06 10.97
N TYR A 52 11.73 -5.37 11.97
CA TYR A 52 10.28 -5.18 11.89
C TYR A 52 9.89 -3.71 11.71
N LEU A 53 10.50 -2.81 12.48
CA LEU A 53 10.26 -1.37 12.37
C LEU A 53 10.69 -0.83 11.00
N ASN A 54 11.84 -1.28 10.49
CA ASN A 54 12.33 -0.90 9.16
C ASN A 54 11.38 -1.38 8.05
N ASP A 55 10.93 -2.64 8.10
CA ASP A 55 9.99 -3.19 7.12
C ASP A 55 8.62 -2.49 7.21
N SER A 56 8.16 -2.14 8.41
CA SER A 56 6.92 -1.38 8.63
C SER A 56 7.02 0.04 8.05
N ALA A 57 8.15 0.71 8.27
CA ALA A 57 8.41 2.04 7.70
C ALA A 57 8.46 1.99 6.17
N ALA A 58 9.15 1.00 5.59
CA ALA A 58 9.22 0.79 4.15
C ALA A 58 7.84 0.46 3.55
N ALA A 59 7.01 -0.34 4.23
CA ALA A 59 5.66 -0.66 3.78
C ALA A 59 4.79 0.60 3.74
N THR A 60 4.89 1.40 4.79
CA THR A 60 4.20 2.69 4.89
C THR A 60 4.64 3.63 3.77
N GLN A 61 5.94 3.67 3.46
CA GLN A 61 6.45 4.49 2.37
C GLN A 61 5.91 4.05 1.01
N ALA A 62 5.92 2.74 0.70
CA ALA A 62 5.36 2.22 -0.55
C ALA A 62 3.87 2.54 -0.71
N ILE A 63 3.09 2.48 0.37
CA ILE A 63 1.67 2.88 0.40
C ILE A 63 1.51 4.38 0.12
N ARG A 64 2.37 5.23 0.72
CA ARG A 64 2.37 6.67 0.48
C ARG A 64 2.70 7.00 -0.97
N ASP A 65 3.73 6.37 -1.52
CA ASP A 65 4.15 6.59 -2.90
C ASP A 65 3.07 6.14 -3.90
N PHE A 66 2.43 5.00 -3.64
CA PHE A 66 1.27 4.55 -4.41
C PHE A 66 0.12 5.57 -4.38
N SER A 67 -0.18 6.10 -3.20
CA SER A 67 -1.24 7.10 -3.00
C SER A 67 -0.89 8.43 -3.70
N ALA A 68 0.39 8.82 -3.71
CA ALA A 68 0.86 10.00 -4.42
C ALA A 68 0.70 9.86 -5.94
N VAL A 69 0.98 8.66 -6.50
CA VAL A 69 0.72 8.37 -7.91
C VAL A 69 -0.77 8.54 -8.23
N LEU A 70 -1.67 7.96 -7.41
CA LEU A 70 -3.11 8.14 -7.59
C LEU A 70 -3.55 9.61 -7.51
N ALA A 71 -2.98 10.38 -6.58
CA ALA A 71 -3.29 11.79 -6.40
C ALA A 71 -2.83 12.67 -7.58
N SER A 72 -1.79 12.24 -8.31
CA SER A 72 -1.26 12.97 -9.47
C SER A 72 -2.23 13.07 -10.65
N ALA A 73 -3.19 12.15 -10.73
CA ALA A 73 -4.18 12.06 -11.81
C ALA A 73 -5.31 13.11 -11.73
N GLY A 74 -5.31 13.97 -10.70
CA GLY A 74 -6.34 14.98 -10.49
C GLY A 74 -7.70 14.42 -10.08
N ASP A 75 -8.77 15.17 -10.32
CA ASP A 75 -10.12 14.84 -9.82
C ASP A 75 -10.86 13.82 -10.71
N ALA A 76 -10.37 13.55 -11.92
CA ALA A 76 -10.99 12.61 -12.85
C ALA A 76 -9.94 11.87 -13.67
N ILE A 77 -9.89 10.55 -13.49
CA ILE A 77 -8.95 9.69 -14.21
C ILE A 77 -9.56 9.31 -15.56
N THR A 78 -8.79 9.48 -16.64
CA THR A 78 -9.13 8.92 -17.94
C THR A 78 -8.50 7.54 -18.12
N PRO A 79 -9.04 6.64 -18.97
CA PRO A 79 -8.39 5.36 -19.25
C PRO A 79 -6.93 5.48 -19.72
N ALA A 80 -6.62 6.49 -20.52
CA ALA A 80 -5.25 6.75 -21.00
C ALA A 80 -4.30 7.20 -19.88
N GLU A 81 -4.82 7.93 -18.89
CA GLU A 81 -4.06 8.34 -17.71
C GLU A 81 -3.86 7.20 -16.73
N ALA A 82 -4.90 6.38 -16.50
CA ALA A 82 -4.79 5.14 -15.73
C ALA A 82 -3.67 4.25 -16.28
N ARG A 83 -3.63 4.05 -17.61
CA ARG A 83 -2.57 3.28 -18.26
C ARG A 83 -1.18 3.88 -18.10
N ARG A 84 -1.06 5.21 -18.19
CA ARG A 84 0.21 5.92 -17.97
C ARG A 84 0.75 5.74 -16.54
N MET A 85 -0.12 5.60 -15.55
CA MET A 85 0.27 5.37 -14.15
C MET A 85 0.50 3.90 -13.80
N ALA A 86 0.06 2.96 -14.64
CA ALA A 86 -0.01 1.54 -14.30
C ALA A 86 1.34 0.96 -13.85
N ASP A 87 2.43 1.32 -14.53
CA ASP A 87 3.77 0.86 -14.18
C ASP A 87 4.22 1.38 -12.82
N ALA A 88 4.02 2.67 -12.56
CA ALA A 88 4.36 3.29 -11.28
C ALA A 88 3.54 2.68 -10.13
N LEU A 89 2.23 2.51 -10.31
CA LEU A 89 1.35 1.82 -9.35
C LEU A 89 1.80 0.37 -9.14
N GLY A 90 2.18 -0.33 -10.21
CA GLY A 90 2.64 -1.72 -10.17
C GLY A 90 3.95 -1.90 -9.41
N VAL A 91 4.91 -0.98 -9.55
CA VAL A 91 6.15 -0.99 -8.77
C VAL A 91 5.85 -0.89 -7.28
N GLN A 92 5.03 0.09 -6.88
CA GLN A 92 4.71 0.31 -5.47
C GLN A 92 3.86 -0.82 -4.88
N ALA A 93 2.91 -1.37 -5.66
CA ALA A 93 2.12 -2.53 -5.25
C ALA A 93 2.97 -3.77 -4.99
N ARG A 94 3.94 -4.08 -5.88
CA ARG A 94 4.85 -5.23 -5.68
C ARG A 94 5.77 -5.03 -4.48
N GLN A 95 6.31 -3.82 -4.31
CA GLN A 95 7.14 -3.48 -3.15
C GLN A 95 6.35 -3.64 -1.84
N ALA A 96 5.15 -3.05 -1.78
CA ALA A 96 4.26 -3.20 -0.63
C ALA A 96 3.94 -4.67 -0.35
N ARG A 97 3.63 -5.48 -1.39
CA ARG A 97 3.32 -6.90 -1.22
C ARG A 97 4.48 -7.68 -0.62
N ALA A 98 5.71 -7.46 -1.11
CA ALA A 98 6.89 -8.12 -0.57
C ALA A 98 7.05 -7.81 0.93
N LEU A 99 6.87 -6.54 1.31
CA LEU A 99 6.94 -6.10 2.71
C LEU A 99 5.81 -6.67 3.57
N CYS A 100 4.58 -6.65 3.08
CA CYS A 100 3.41 -7.29 3.71
C CYS A 100 3.66 -8.79 3.99
N ASN A 101 4.22 -9.51 3.02
CA ASN A 101 4.54 -10.93 3.18
C ASN A 101 5.63 -11.15 4.24
N ARG A 102 6.67 -10.30 4.29
CA ARG A 102 7.71 -10.38 5.33
C ARG A 102 7.15 -10.15 6.73
N LEU A 103 6.41 -9.06 6.91
CA LEU A 103 5.75 -8.69 8.18
C LEU A 103 4.75 -9.76 8.65
N GLY A 104 4.09 -10.46 7.72
CA GLY A 104 3.16 -11.55 8.03
C GLY A 104 3.84 -12.89 8.40
N ALA A 105 5.00 -13.19 7.82
CA ALA A 105 5.67 -14.48 7.93
C ALA A 105 6.58 -14.63 9.17
N GLN A 106 6.91 -13.50 9.81
CA GLN A 106 7.90 -13.43 10.90
C GLN A 106 7.23 -13.25 12.25
N ARG A 107 7.87 -13.75 13.31
CA ARG A 107 7.47 -13.54 14.70
C ARG A 107 8.49 -12.64 15.39
N LEU A 108 8.04 -11.87 16.38
CA LEU A 108 8.89 -11.00 17.18
C LEU A 108 9.07 -11.58 18.59
N ASP A 109 10.28 -11.44 19.14
CA ASP A 109 10.55 -11.79 20.55
C ASP A 109 9.82 -10.83 21.52
N ASP A 110 9.71 -9.56 21.11
CA ASP A 110 8.98 -8.54 21.85
C ASP A 110 7.46 -8.81 21.75
N GLN A 111 6.87 -9.25 22.87
CA GLN A 111 5.44 -9.61 22.95
C GLN A 111 4.51 -8.42 22.66
N ARG A 112 4.92 -7.20 22.99
CA ARG A 112 4.12 -5.99 22.72
C ARG A 112 4.11 -5.71 21.23
N LEU A 113 5.26 -5.76 20.57
CA LEU A 113 5.36 -5.59 19.13
C LEU A 113 4.69 -6.75 18.37
N GLU A 114 4.77 -7.99 18.88
CA GLU A 114 4.08 -9.14 18.28
C GLU A 114 2.56 -8.98 18.34
N ALA A 115 2.02 -8.48 19.46
CA ALA A 115 0.58 -8.17 19.57
C ALA A 115 0.15 -7.08 18.59
N GLN A 116 0.94 -6.01 18.45
CA GLN A 116 0.70 -4.96 17.46
C GLN A 116 0.76 -5.52 16.03
N ARG A 117 1.79 -6.30 15.71
CA ARG A 117 1.93 -6.98 14.41
C ARG A 117 0.71 -7.83 14.11
N ALA A 118 0.28 -8.68 15.05
CA ALA A 118 -0.87 -9.55 14.87
C ALA A 118 -2.17 -8.76 14.58
N ALA A 119 -2.35 -7.59 15.22
CA ALA A 119 -3.48 -6.72 14.98
C ALA A 119 -3.46 -6.07 13.58
N VAL A 120 -2.28 -5.70 13.07
CA VAL A 120 -2.16 -4.96 11.80
C VAL A 120 -1.98 -5.83 10.56
N VAL A 121 -1.44 -7.05 10.66
CA VAL A 121 -1.09 -7.89 9.50
C VAL A 121 -2.31 -8.23 8.64
N GLY A 122 -3.46 -8.53 9.23
CA GLY A 122 -4.69 -8.82 8.50
C GLY A 122 -5.19 -7.62 7.66
N PRO A 123 -5.42 -6.45 8.28
CA PRO A 123 -5.75 -5.22 7.56
C PRO A 123 -4.71 -4.83 6.51
N LEU A 124 -3.41 -4.94 6.84
CA LEU A 124 -2.32 -4.60 5.94
C LEU A 124 -2.27 -5.50 4.69
N ALA A 125 -2.55 -6.79 4.84
CA ALA A 125 -2.67 -7.72 3.70
C ALA A 125 -3.81 -7.33 2.74
N ARG A 126 -4.93 -6.80 3.26
CA ARG A 126 -6.03 -6.29 2.43
C ARG A 126 -5.62 -5.04 1.65
N VAL A 127 -4.91 -4.11 2.29
CA VAL A 127 -4.35 -2.92 1.63
C VAL A 127 -3.44 -3.31 0.47
N CYS A 128 -2.48 -4.22 0.71
CA CYS A 128 -1.57 -4.73 -0.31
C CYS A 128 -2.32 -5.40 -1.48
N THR A 129 -3.36 -6.18 -1.19
CA THR A 129 -4.20 -6.82 -2.22
C THR A 129 -4.97 -5.78 -3.06
N SER A 130 -5.50 -4.72 -2.42
CA SER A 130 -6.18 -3.63 -3.12
C SER A 130 -5.23 -2.84 -4.02
N MET A 131 -3.98 -2.60 -3.58
CA MET A 131 -2.96 -1.94 -4.41
C MET A 131 -2.65 -2.73 -5.69
N GLU A 132 -2.47 -4.06 -5.57
CA GLU A 132 -2.25 -4.95 -6.72
C GLU A 132 -3.43 -4.94 -7.70
N ALA A 133 -4.66 -4.97 -7.17
CA ALA A 133 -5.87 -4.91 -7.98
C ALA A 133 -5.99 -3.58 -8.73
N ILE A 134 -5.75 -2.45 -8.06
CA ILE A 134 -5.77 -1.12 -8.66
C ILE A 134 -4.70 -0.99 -9.76
N ALA A 135 -3.48 -1.46 -9.51
CA ALA A 135 -2.40 -1.42 -10.51
C ALA A 135 -2.76 -2.21 -11.78
N ARG A 136 -3.36 -3.40 -11.63
CA ARG A 136 -3.85 -4.20 -12.76
C ARG A 136 -4.96 -3.47 -13.53
N LEU A 137 -5.96 -2.96 -12.82
CA LEU A 137 -7.08 -2.23 -13.42
C LEU A 137 -6.63 -0.96 -14.14
N ALA A 138 -5.59 -0.30 -13.63
CA ALA A 138 -4.96 0.84 -14.27
C ALA A 138 -4.33 0.46 -15.62
N GLY A 139 -3.63 -0.68 -15.68
CA GLY A 139 -3.08 -1.24 -16.92
C GLY A 139 -4.15 -1.57 -17.96
N ASP A 140 -5.30 -2.08 -17.53
CA ASP A 140 -6.44 -2.37 -18.42
C ASP A 140 -7.16 -1.07 -18.87
N GLY A 141 -6.98 0.04 -18.15
CA GLY A 141 -7.74 1.28 -18.33
C GLY A 141 -9.17 1.22 -17.78
N ASN A 142 -9.45 0.29 -16.87
CA ASN A 142 -10.78 0.08 -16.28
C ASN A 142 -11.04 1.03 -15.10
N VAL A 143 -11.23 2.32 -15.42
CA VAL A 143 -11.36 3.41 -14.43
C VAL A 143 -12.56 3.22 -13.48
N ARG A 144 -13.66 2.62 -13.96
CA ARG A 144 -14.87 2.40 -13.14
C ARG A 144 -14.55 1.50 -11.95
N VAL A 145 -14.03 0.30 -12.23
CA VAL A 145 -13.71 -0.67 -11.19
C VAL A 145 -12.50 -0.21 -10.37
N MET A 146 -11.55 0.51 -10.99
CA MET A 146 -10.43 1.13 -10.27
C MET A 146 -10.91 2.09 -9.18
N THR A 147 -11.90 2.94 -9.46
CA THR A 147 -12.49 3.87 -8.47
C THR A 147 -13.13 3.13 -7.31
N GLU A 148 -13.87 2.04 -7.58
CA GLU A 148 -14.45 1.18 -6.54
C GLU A 148 -13.35 0.59 -5.62
N ARG A 149 -12.25 0.12 -6.21
CA ARG A 149 -11.11 -0.42 -5.44
C ARG A 149 -10.33 0.62 -4.65
N ILE A 150 -10.32 1.88 -5.09
CA ILE A 150 -9.74 2.98 -4.31
C ILE A 150 -10.54 3.20 -3.01
N THR A 151 -11.86 3.02 -3.04
CA THR A 151 -12.68 3.04 -1.82
C THR A 151 -12.31 1.90 -0.86
N ASP A 152 -12.14 0.68 -1.38
CA ASP A 152 -11.71 -0.48 -0.59
C ASP A 152 -10.32 -0.26 0.03
N LEU A 153 -9.38 0.31 -0.74
CA LEU A 153 -8.05 0.68 -0.26
C LEU A 153 -8.14 1.64 0.93
N ASN A 154 -8.94 2.70 0.81
CA ASN A 154 -9.12 3.69 1.87
C ASN A 154 -9.74 3.09 3.14
N ALA A 155 -10.71 2.17 2.99
CA ALA A 155 -11.28 1.44 4.11
C ALA A 155 -10.23 0.57 4.82
N GLY A 156 -9.39 -0.15 4.05
CA GLY A 156 -8.28 -0.94 4.57
C GLY A 156 -7.24 -0.09 5.31
N LEU A 157 -6.89 1.09 4.78
CA LEU A 157 -5.98 2.02 5.46
C LEU A 157 -6.56 2.54 6.79
N ALA A 158 -7.88 2.78 6.83
CA ALA A 158 -8.56 3.16 8.06
C ALA A 158 -8.61 2.01 9.09
N GLU A 159 -8.68 0.75 8.65
CA GLU A 159 -8.53 -0.43 9.52
C GLU A 159 -7.11 -0.56 10.07
N VAL A 160 -6.09 -0.44 9.22
CA VAL A 160 -4.67 -0.48 9.65
C VAL A 160 -4.39 0.57 10.70
N ARG A 161 -4.87 1.80 10.51
CA ARG A 161 -4.71 2.89 11.48
C ARG A 161 -5.35 2.56 12.81
N ARG A 162 -6.61 2.10 12.82
CA ARG A 162 -7.33 1.71 14.05
C ARG A 162 -6.64 0.56 14.78
N ALA A 163 -6.07 -0.39 14.04
CA ALA A 163 -5.34 -1.51 14.62
C ALA A 163 -3.95 -1.13 15.17
N GLY A 164 -3.39 0.00 14.73
CA GLY A 164 -2.12 0.53 15.20
C GLY A 164 -2.23 1.56 16.34
N GLU A 165 -3.45 1.94 16.73
CA GLU A 165 -3.68 2.79 17.90
C GLU A 165 -3.62 1.93 19.17
N PRO A 166 -2.81 2.31 20.19
CA PRO A 166 -2.63 1.55 21.43
C PRO A 166 -3.83 1.59 22.37
#